data_AF-A0A9E0X3E6-F1
#
_entry.id   AF-A0A9E0X3E6-F1
#
_cell.length_a   1.000
_cell.length_b   1.000
_cell.length_c   1.000
_cell.angle_alpha   90.00
_cell.angle_beta   90.00
_cell.angle_gamma   90.00
#
_symmetry.space_group_name_H-M   'P 1'
#
loop_
_entity.id
_entity.type
_entity.pdbx_description
1 polymer ?
#
loop_
_entity_poly.entity_id
_entity_poly.type
_entity_poly.pdbx_seq_one_letter_code
_entity_poly.pdbx_strand_id
1 'polypeptide(L)' 'MSKSRSELDSILDELEQELPALLKDTEDQEDFLMAFTALSDAIEDSVDPEDLPYVRQRIDAMLAKHGVRPGG' A
#
# COMPACT_ATOMS: atom_id res chain seq x y z
N MET A 1 5.80 15.13 -12.74
CA MET A 1 5.64 14.07 -13.74
C MET A 1 4.84 13.00 -13.06
N SER A 2 3.61 12.77 -13.51
CA SER A 2 2.74 11.76 -12.95
C SER A 2 3.27 10.37 -13.31
N LYS A 3 3.30 9.47 -12.33
CA LYS A 3 3.80 8.09 -12.56
C LYS A 3 2.85 7.36 -13.50
N SER A 4 3.41 6.59 -14.42
CA SER A 4 2.60 5.74 -15.30
C SER A 4 2.03 4.55 -14.54
N ARG A 5 0.91 3.96 -14.99
CA ARG A 5 0.34 2.75 -14.36
C ARG A 5 1.35 1.63 -14.13
N SER A 6 2.25 1.40 -15.09
CA SER A 6 3.30 0.38 -14.95
C SER A 6 4.32 0.70 -13.86
N GLU A 7 4.59 1.98 -13.58
CA GLU A 7 5.43 2.37 -12.45
C GLU A 7 4.69 2.17 -11.13
N LEU A 8 3.38 2.44 -11.11
CA LEU A 8 2.53 2.17 -9.94
C LEU A 8 2.44 0.69 -9.62
N ASP A 9 2.29 -0.15 -10.64
CA ASP A 9 2.29 -1.60 -10.46
C ASP A 9 3.61 -2.07 -9.85
N SER A 10 4.76 -1.58 -10.34
CA SER A 10 6.06 -1.93 -9.75
C SER A 10 6.20 -1.48 -8.29
N ILE A 11 5.75 -0.26 -7.96
CA ILE A 11 5.81 0.26 -6.58
C ILE A 11 4.90 -0.54 -5.65
N LEU A 12 3.71 -0.91 -6.12
CA LEU A 12 2.75 -1.71 -5.35
C LEU A 12 3.23 -3.15 -5.20
N ASP A 13 3.87 -3.73 -6.21
CA ASP A 13 4.48 -5.06 -6.12
C ASP A 13 5.66 -5.04 -5.13
N GLU A 14 6.48 -4.00 -5.12
CA GLU A 14 7.54 -3.81 -4.11
C GLU A 14 6.94 -3.72 -2.70
N LEU A 15 5.89 -2.91 -2.52
CA LEU A 15 5.16 -2.80 -1.25
C LEU A 15 4.61 -4.17 -0.79
N GLU A 16 4.05 -4.98 -1.71
CA GLU A 16 3.56 -6.34 -1.42
C GLU A 16 4.70 -7.28 -1.00
N GLN A 17 5.91 -7.12 -1.55
CA GLN A 17 7.08 -7.90 -1.13
C GLN A 17 7.64 -7.46 0.23
N GLU A 18 7.52 -6.18 0.59
CA GLU A 18 7.97 -5.65 1.88
C GLU A 18 6.96 -5.91 3.01
N LEU A 19 5.67 -6.09 2.69
CA LEU A 19 4.61 -6.37 3.65
C LEU A 19 4.92 -7.47 4.67
N PRO A 20 5.41 -8.67 4.28
CA PRO A 20 5.76 -9.72 5.23
C PRO A 20 6.92 -9.37 6.15
N ALA A 21 7.84 -8.51 5.71
CA ALA A 21 8.94 -8.02 6.54
C ALA A 21 8.41 -6.96 7.52
N LEU A 22 7.57 -6.04 7.04
CA LEU A 22 6.91 -5.05 7.88
C LEU A 22 6.06 -5.71 8.97
N LEU A 23 5.30 -6.76 8.64
CA LEU A 23 4.51 -7.56 9.58
C LEU A 23 5.36 -8.34 10.60
N LYS A 24 6.64 -8.59 10.31
CA LYS A 24 7.56 -9.23 11.27
C LYS A 24 8.25 -8.21 12.17
N ASP A 25 8.53 -7.02 11.65
CA ASP A 25 9.18 -5.94 12.38
C ASP A 25 8.20 -5.19 13.30
N THR A 26 6.90 -5.29 13.04
CA THR A 26 5.85 -4.70 13.88
C THR A 26 5.22 -5.78 14.76
N GLU A 27 5.37 -5.64 16.08
CA GLU A 27 4.79 -6.56 17.06
C GLU A 27 3.26 -6.42 17.13
N ASP A 28 2.75 -5.21 16.88
CA ASP A 28 1.33 -4.87 16.93
C ASP A 28 0.76 -4.50 15.55
N GLN A 29 -0.48 -4.92 15.30
CA GLN A 29 -1.20 -4.62 14.06
C GLN A 29 -1.44 -3.11 13.88
N GLU A 30 -1.53 -2.33 14.95
CA GLU A 30 -1.67 -0.88 14.90
C GLU A 30 -0.39 -0.20 14.38
N ASP A 31 0.78 -0.65 14.84
CA ASP A 31 2.08 -0.15 14.35
C ASP A 31 2.30 -0.50 12.88
N PHE A 32 1.92 -1.72 12.49
CA PHE A 32 1.89 -2.14 11.09
C PHE A 32 1.02 -1.21 10.24
N LEU A 33 -0.23 -1.00 10.65
CA LEU A 33 -1.17 -0.16 9.91
C LEU A 33 -0.69 1.29 9.82
N MET A 34 -0.07 1.81 10.87
CA MET A 34 0.48 3.17 10.88
C MET A 34 1.64 3.32 9.88
N ALA A 35 2.60 2.39 9.90
CA ALA A 35 3.71 2.38 8.95
C ALA A 35 3.23 2.19 7.51
N PHE A 36 2.27 1.28 7.30
CA PHE A 36 1.70 1.00 5.98
C PHE A 36 0.88 2.18 5.43
N THR A 37 0.11 2.86 6.28
CA THR A 37 -0.67 4.05 5.91
C THR A 37 0.26 5.17 5.47
N ALA A 38 1.38 5.40 6.17
CA ALA A 38 2.36 6.41 5.77
C ALA A 38 2.99 6.12 4.38
N LEU A 39 3.27 4.85 4.09
CA LEU A 39 3.76 4.42 2.77
C LEU A 39 2.67 4.60 1.69
N SER A 40 1.44 4.21 2.00
CA SER A 40 0.30 4.32 1.09
C SER A 40 -0.02 5.78 0.76
N ASP A 41 -0.04 6.67 1.76
CA ASP A 41 -0.26 8.11 1.59
C ASP A 41 0.83 8.74 0.71
N ALA A 42 2.09 8.34 0.87
CA ALA A 42 3.18 8.83 0.01
C ALA A 42 3.03 8.37 -1.45
N ILE A 43 2.49 7.17 -1.67
CA ILE A 43 2.16 6.68 -3.02
C ILE A 43 1.00 7.49 -3.58
N GLU A 44 -0.08 7.64 -2.80
CA GLU A 44 -1.29 8.40 -3.14
C GLU A 44 -1.00 9.89 -3.48
N ASP A 45 -0.12 10.54 -2.74
CA ASP A 45 0.29 11.94 -3.00
C ASP A 45 1.11 12.07 -4.30
N SER A 46 1.70 10.96 -4.76
CA SER A 46 2.54 10.91 -5.95
C SER A 46 1.81 10.48 -7.23
N VAL A 47 0.53 10.12 -7.14
CA VAL A 47 -0.31 9.71 -8.27
C VAL A 47 -1.31 10.76 -8.70
N ASP A 48 -1.68 10.69 -9.98
CA ASP A 48 -2.78 11.49 -10.48
C ASP A 48 -4.10 11.06 -9.84
N PRO A 49 -5.05 12.01 -9.67
CA PRO A 49 -6.37 11.71 -9.11
C PRO A 49 -7.16 10.66 -9.89
N GLU A 50 -6.86 10.48 -11.18
CA GLU A 50 -7.50 9.48 -12.04
C GLU A 50 -7.04 8.04 -11.73
N ASP A 51 -5.82 7.87 -11.21
CA ASP A 51 -5.25 6.58 -10.84
C ASP A 51 -5.35 6.29 -9.33
N LEU A 52 -5.70 7.27 -8.49
CA LEU A 52 -5.98 7.06 -7.06
C LEU A 52 -6.95 5.89 -6.78
N PRO A 53 -8.09 5.74 -7.48
CA PRO A 53 -9.00 4.62 -7.26
C PRO A 53 -8.36 3.26 -7.57
N TYR A 54 -7.48 3.23 -8.57
CA TYR A 54 -6.75 2.02 -8.96
C TYR A 54 -5.74 1.63 -7.88
N VAL A 55 -4.95 2.59 -7.41
CA VAL A 55 -3.96 2.39 -6.33
C VAL A 55 -4.64 1.88 -5.06
N ARG A 56 -5.71 2.56 -4.62
CA ARG A 56 -6.49 2.14 -3.44
C ARG A 56 -7.04 0.73 -3.55
N GLN A 57 -7.66 0.40 -4.68
CA GLN A 57 -8.19 -0.94 -4.92
C GLN A 57 -7.09 -2.01 -4.83
N ARG A 58 -5.88 -1.69 -5.32
CA ARG A 58 -4.74 -2.61 -5.30
C ARG A 58 -4.20 -2.79 -3.88
N ILE A 59 -4.06 -1.69 -3.14
CA ILE A 59 -3.67 -1.67 -1.73
C ILE A 59 -4.65 -2.48 -0.88
N ASP A 60 -5.95 -2.27 -1.05
CA ASP A 60 -7.00 -3.03 -0.35
C ASP A 60 -6.93 -4.53 -0.67
N ALA A 61 -6.75 -4.88 -1.94
CA ALA A 61 -6.61 -6.27 -2.36
C ALA A 61 -5.36 -6.92 -1.76
N MET A 62 -4.26 -6.17 -1.66
CA MET A 62 -3.01 -6.62 -1.06
C MET A 62 -3.19 -6.87 0.44
N LEU A 63 -3.71 -5.91 1.19
CA LEU A 63 -4.00 -6.07 2.62
C LEU A 63 -4.94 -7.25 2.90
N ALA A 64 -5.99 -7.41 2.08
CA ALA A 64 -6.93 -8.50 2.19
C ALA A 64 -6.28 -9.89 2.00
N LYS A 65 -5.28 -10.03 1.11
CA LYS A 65 -4.52 -11.28 0.97
C LYS A 65 -3.73 -11.63 2.23
N HIS A 66 -3.23 -10.62 2.93
CA HIS A 66 -2.49 -10.77 4.18
C HIS A 66 -3.41 -10.89 5.42
N GLY A 67 -4.73 -10.91 5.23
CA GLY A 67 -5.70 -10.98 6.33
C GLY A 67 -5.84 -9.68 7.12
N VAL A 68 -5.24 -8.59 6.63
CA VAL A 68 -5.39 -7.27 7.20
C VAL A 68 -6.64 -6.66 6.59
N ARG A 69 -7.61 -6.28 7.43
CA ARG A 69 -8.70 -5.44 6.95
C ARG A 69 -8.21 -4.00 6.93
N PRO A 70 -8.31 -3.28 5.80
CA PRO A 70 -8.23 -1.82 5.86
C PRO A 70 -9.28 -1.35 6.88
N GLY A 71 -8.84 -0.52 7.83
CA GLY A 71 -9.71 -0.03 8.90
C GLY A 71 -10.96 0.62 8.31
N GLY A 72 -12.13 0.17 8.76
CA GLY A 72 -13.42 0.67 8.31
C GLY A 72 -13.75 2.07 8.82
#